data_AF-A0A917X362-F1
#
_entry.id   AF-A0A917X362-F1
#
_cell.length_a   1.000
_cell.length_b   1.000
_cell.length_c   1.000
_cell.angle_alpha   90.00
_cell.angle_beta   90.00
_cell.angle_gamma   90.00
#
_symmetry.space_group_name_H-M   'P 1'
#
loop_
_entity.id
_entity.type
_entity.pdbx_description
1 polymer ?
#
loop_
_entity_poly.entity_id
_entity_poly.type
_entity_poly.pdbx_seq_one_letter_code
_entity_poly.pdbx_strand_id
1 'polypeptide(L)'
;MSDSGNEAVRAAALQDEEDYDLLTYTEAGLRLQEAIAAQAELAEADPAQQPRLDALLAAQERISHRAVNDENFERFFGYPASAKRSGVQ
;
A
#
# COMPACT_ATOMS: atom_id res chain seq x y z
N MET A 1 -4.26 -28.06 -39.09
CA MET A 1 -3.73 -26.69 -38.90
C MET A 1 -4.79 -25.87 -38.17
N SER A 2 -4.96 -26.10 -36.87
CA SER A 2 -5.98 -25.42 -36.05
C SER A 2 -5.53 -25.48 -34.58
N ASP A 3 -4.57 -24.63 -34.21
CA ASP A 3 -4.15 -24.49 -32.80
C ASP A 3 -3.66 -23.05 -32.51
N SER A 4 -3.08 -22.39 -33.52
CA SER A 4 -2.58 -21.01 -33.41
C SER A 4 -3.63 -19.95 -33.05
N GLY A 5 -4.93 -20.22 -33.27
CA GLY A 5 -6.01 -19.30 -32.90
C GLY A 5 -6.43 -19.38 -31.43
N ASN A 6 -6.16 -20.51 -30.76
CA ASN A 6 -6.55 -20.72 -29.36
C ASN A 6 -5.49 -20.15 -28.40
N GLU A 7 -4.22 -20.18 -28.80
CA GLU A 7 -3.12 -19.57 -28.04
C GLU A 7 -3.24 -18.04 -27.94
N ALA A 8 -3.61 -17.37 -29.03
CA ALA A 8 -3.79 -15.92 -29.04
C ALA A 8 -4.97 -15.47 -28.17
N VAL A 9 -6.05 -16.24 -28.15
CA VAL A 9 -7.22 -15.97 -27.30
C VAL A 9 -6.89 -16.22 -25.82
N ARG A 10 -6.08 -17.25 -25.53
CA ARG A 10 -5.60 -17.54 -24.18
C ARG A 10 -4.58 -16.51 -23.68
N ALA A 11 -3.70 -16.01 -24.55
CA ALA A 11 -2.77 -14.94 -24.22
C ALA A 11 -3.50 -13.61 -23.96
N ALA A 12 -4.53 -13.28 -24.75
CA ALA A 12 -5.38 -12.13 -24.49
C ALA A 12 -6.19 -12.28 -23.18
N ALA A 13 -6.72 -13.48 -22.91
CA ALA A 13 -7.42 -13.75 -21.64
C ALA A 13 -6.50 -13.67 -20.40
N LEU A 14 -5.22 -14.00 -20.54
CA LEU A 14 -4.20 -13.85 -19.49
C LEU A 14 -3.75 -12.38 -19.29
N GLN A 15 -3.96 -11.50 -20.27
CA GLN A 15 -3.66 -10.07 -20.14
C GLN A 15 -4.80 -9.27 -19.49
N ASP A 16 -6.03 -9.78 -19.55
CA ASP A 16 -7.22 -9.17 -18.93
C ASP A 16 -7.44 -9.60 -17.48
N GLU A 17 -6.79 -10.68 -17.01
CA GLU A 17 -6.68 -11.03 -15.58
C GLU A 17 -5.66 -10.13 -14.88
N GLU A 18 -5.99 -8.83 -14.85
CA GLU A 18 -5.61 -7.86 -13.83
C GLU A 18 -4.17 -7.98 -13.33
N ASP A 19 -3.27 -7.33 -14.07
CA ASP A 19 -1.93 -6.96 -13.61
C ASP A 19 -2.11 -5.99 -12.42
N TYR A 20 -2.45 -6.55 -11.26
CA TYR A 20 -2.55 -5.83 -10.01
C TYR A 20 -1.13 -5.45 -9.64
N ASP A 21 -0.75 -4.21 -9.92
CA ASP A 21 0.42 -3.58 -9.33
C ASP A 21 0.28 -3.64 -7.80
N LEU A 22 0.75 -4.74 -7.20
CA LEU A 22 0.76 -4.94 -5.77
C LEU A 22 1.70 -3.90 -5.19
N LEU A 23 1.11 -2.85 -4.63
CA LEU A 23 1.86 -1.77 -4.04
C LEU A 23 2.71 -2.30 -2.90
N THR A 24 3.98 -1.92 -2.91
CA THR A 24 4.80 -2.08 -1.70
C THR A 24 4.18 -1.28 -0.56
N TYR A 25 4.44 -1.67 0.68
CA TYR A 25 3.91 -0.97 1.86
C TYR A 25 4.20 0.53 1.83
N THR A 26 5.39 0.89 1.37
CA THR A 26 5.83 2.28 1.19
C THR A 26 5.08 3.00 0.07
N GLU A 27 4.83 2.33 -1.06
CA GLU A 27 4.07 2.91 -2.18
C GLU A 27 2.59 3.08 -1.84
N ALA A 28 1.99 2.14 -1.10
CA ALA A 28 0.62 2.27 -0.62
C ALA A 28 0.48 3.44 0.36
N GLY A 29 1.47 3.63 1.24
CA GLY A 29 1.52 4.77 2.16
C GLY A 29 1.61 6.11 1.44
N LEU A 30 2.48 6.22 0.42
CA LEU A 30 2.63 7.43 -0.39
C LEU A 30 1.35 7.77 -1.15
N ARG A 31 0.76 6.78 -1.85
CA ARG A 31 -0.50 6.99 -2.58
C ARG A 31 -1.65 7.38 -1.66
N LEU A 32 -1.69 6.83 -0.44
CA LEU A 32 -2.68 7.23 0.55
C LEU A 32 -2.49 8.69 0.99
N GLN A 33 -1.25 9.16 1.16
CA GLN A 33 -0.98 10.57 1.49
C GLN A 33 -1.43 11.52 0.37
N GLU A 34 -1.14 11.19 -0.89
CA GLU A 34 -1.60 11.96 -2.05
C GLU A 34 -3.13 12.00 -2.14
N ALA A 35 -3.79 10.85 -1.91
CA ALA A 35 -5.24 10.77 -1.90
C ALA A 35 -5.87 11.61 -0.78
N ILE A 36 -5.26 11.64 0.41
CA ILE A 36 -5.73 12.49 1.53
C ILE A 36 -5.61 13.97 1.15
N ALA A 37 -4.49 14.39 0.57
CA ALA A 37 -4.29 15.78 0.17
C ALA A 37 -5.34 16.22 -0.87
N ALA A 38 -5.53 15.44 -1.93
CA ALA A 38 -6.55 15.72 -2.93
C ALA A 38 -7.97 15.73 -2.35
N GLN A 39 -8.27 14.79 -1.44
CA GLN A 39 -9.59 14.72 -0.81
C GLN A 39 -9.83 15.88 0.16
N ALA A 40 -8.79 16.40 0.81
CA ALA A 40 -8.91 17.57 1.68
C ALA A 40 -9.29 18.82 0.89
N GLU A 41 -8.67 19.05 -0.28
CA GLU A 41 -9.05 20.15 -1.18
C GLU A 41 -10.52 20.04 -1.62
N LEU A 42 -10.99 18.83 -1.92
CA LEU A 42 -12.40 18.60 -2.26
C LEU A 42 -13.33 18.83 -1.07
N ALA A 43 -12.93 18.46 0.15
CA ALA A 43 -13.72 18.67 1.36
C ALA A 43 -13.80 20.15 1.79
N GLU A 44 -12.77 20.95 1.50
CA GLU A 44 -12.83 22.40 1.67
C GLU A 44 -13.87 23.04 0.73
N ALA A 45 -13.98 22.53 -0.50
CA ALA A 45 -14.94 23.04 -1.50
C ALA A 45 -16.36 22.48 -1.31
N ASP A 46 -16.50 21.24 -0.84
CA ASP A 46 -17.77 20.53 -0.66
C ASP A 46 -17.76 19.71 0.64
N PRO A 47 -18.46 20.17 1.70
CA PRO A 47 -18.57 19.45 2.96
C PRO A 47 -19.14 18.02 2.84
N ALA A 48 -19.85 17.68 1.76
CA ALA A 48 -20.32 16.31 1.52
C ALA A 48 -19.16 15.30 1.31
N GLN A 49 -17.95 15.79 1.04
CA GLN A 49 -16.74 14.98 0.87
C GLN A 49 -16.06 14.63 2.20
N GLN A 50 -16.47 15.25 3.31
CA GLN A 50 -15.87 15.05 4.63
C GLN A 50 -15.85 13.57 5.08
N PRO A 51 -16.91 12.76 4.91
CA PRO A 51 -16.89 11.35 5.32
C PRO A 51 -15.81 10.53 4.60
N ARG A 52 -15.51 10.88 3.34
CA ARG A 52 -14.46 10.21 2.56
C ARG A 52 -13.08 10.60 3.05
N LEU A 53 -12.87 11.87 3.40
CA LEU A 53 -11.63 12.33 4.03
C LEU A 53 -11.39 11.61 5.37
N ASP A 54 -12.42 11.54 6.21
CA ASP A 54 -12.34 10.86 7.51
C ASP A 54 -11.97 9.37 7.36
N ALA A 55 -12.54 8.69 6.36
CA ALA A 55 -12.22 7.30 6.07
C ALA A 55 -10.75 7.09 5.63
N LEU A 56 -10.20 8.01 4.84
CA LEU A 56 -8.79 7.96 4.42
C LEU A 56 -7.84 8.26 5.59
N LEU A 57 -8.17 9.24 6.43
CA LEU A 57 -7.41 9.54 7.66
C LEU A 57 -7.39 8.34 8.61
N ALA A 58 -8.53 7.69 8.81
CA ALA A 58 -8.61 6.45 9.61
C ALA A 58 -7.80 5.31 8.98
N ALA A 59 -7.72 5.22 7.65
CA ALA A 59 -6.84 4.27 6.98
C ALA A 59 -5.35 4.57 7.24
N GLN A 60 -4.98 5.84 7.21
CA GLN A 60 -3.61 6.26 7.48
C GLN A 60 -3.18 5.94 8.92
N GLU A 61 -4.07 6.13 9.90
CA GLU A 61 -3.83 5.76 11.29
C GLU A 61 -3.55 4.26 11.45
N ARG A 62 -4.35 3.40 10.80
CA ARG A 62 -4.12 1.94 10.85
C ARG A 62 -2.77 1.51 10.27
N ILE A 63 -2.25 2.27 9.30
CA ILE A 63 -0.96 2.01 8.66
C ILE A 63 0.19 2.65 9.48
N SER A 64 -0.02 3.81 10.12
CA SER A 64 1.03 4.44 10.93
C SER A 64 1.39 3.62 12.18
N HIS A 65 0.42 2.96 12.81
CA HIS A 65 0.64 2.06 13.96
C HIS A 65 1.35 0.74 13.61
N ARG A 66 1.63 0.48 12.33
CA ARG A 66 2.40 -0.69 11.87
C ARG A 66 3.87 -0.41 11.59
N ALA A 67 4.34 0.82 11.77
CA ALA A 67 5.79 1.06 11.76
C ALA A 67 6.45 0.19 12.82
N VAL A 68 7.48 -0.56 12.43
CA VAL A 68 8.21 -1.38 13.37
C VAL A 68 8.99 -0.45 14.32
N ASN A 69 8.52 -0.32 15.56
CA ASN A 69 9.21 0.37 16.64
C ASN A 69 9.98 -0.65 17.48
N ASP A 70 10.92 -0.22 18.33
CA ASP A 70 11.78 -1.17 19.07
C ASP A 70 10.96 -2.20 19.89
N GLU A 71 9.81 -1.80 20.43
CA GLU A 71 8.90 -2.66 21.20
C GLU A 71 8.23 -3.76 20.36
N ASN A 72 7.82 -3.46 19.13
CA ASN A 72 7.22 -4.43 18.22
C ASN A 72 8.26 -5.13 17.32
N PHE A 73 9.48 -4.60 17.22
CA PHE A 73 10.62 -5.14 16.48
C PHE A 73 11.03 -6.49 17.05
N GLU A 74 11.27 -6.57 18.35
CA GLU A 74 11.72 -7.81 18.99
C GLU A 74 10.65 -8.90 18.88
N ARG A 75 9.37 -8.52 18.97
CA ARG A 75 8.25 -9.44 18.76
C ARG A 75 8.17 -9.95 17.32
N PHE A 76 8.49 -9.12 16.32
CA PHE A 76 8.44 -9.49 14.91
C PHE A 76 9.67 -10.26 14.42
N PHE A 77 10.85 -9.88 14.88
CA PHE A 77 12.14 -10.39 14.39
C PHE A 77 12.82 -11.38 15.35
N GLY A 78 12.35 -11.50 16.59
CA GLY A 78 12.86 -12.46 17.57
C GLY A 78 14.21 -12.09 18.18
N TYR A 79 14.69 -10.86 17.97
CA TYR A 79 15.90 -10.32 18.60
C TYR A 79 15.76 -8.81 18.83
N PRO A 80 16.43 -8.27 19.86
CA PRO A 80 16.34 -6.84 20.19
C PRO A 80 16.90 -5.97 19.06
N ALA A 81 16.21 -4.87 18.74
CA ALA A 81 16.60 -3.93 17.68
C ALA A 81 18.03 -3.37 17.84
N SER A 82 18.54 -3.35 19.07
CA SER A 82 19.90 -2.93 19.42
C SER A 82 21.02 -3.85 18.91
N ALA A 83 20.70 -5.10 18.52
CA ALA A 83 21.70 -6.06 18.05
C ALA A 83 22.35 -5.69 16.70
N LYS A 84 21.78 -4.74 15.94
CA LYS A 84 22.32 -4.29 14.65
C LYS A 84 23.31 -3.11 14.72
N ARG A 85 23.68 -2.60 15.90
CA ARG A 85 24.69 -1.52 16.02
C ARG A 85 26.12 -2.01 16.26
N SER A 86 26.33 -3.33 16.32
CA SER A 86 27.65 -3.95 16.43
C SER A 86 28.09 -4.47 15.06
N GLY A 87 28.66 -3.62 14.22
CA GLY A 87 29.15 -4.06 12.91
C GLY A 87 29.98 -3.06 12.10
N VAL A 88 30.38 -1.93 12.67
CA VAL A 88 31.42 -1.07 12.08
C VAL A 88 32.45 -0.80 13.17
N GLN A 89 33.50 -1.61 13.16
CA GLN A 89 34.84 -1.24 13.62
C GLN A 89 35.69 -1.02 12.37
#